data_AF-A0A660TVS3-F1
#
_entry.id   AF-A0A660TVS3-F1
#
_cell.length_a   1.000
_cell.length_b   1.000
_cell.length_c   1.000
_cell.angle_alpha   90.00
_cell.angle_beta   90.00
_cell.angle_gamma   90.00
#
_symmetry.space_group_name_H-M   'P 1'
#
loop_
_entity.id
_entity.type
_entity.pdbx_description
1 polymer ?
#
loop_
_entity_poly.entity_id
_entity_poly.type
_entity_poly.pdbx_seq_one_letter_code
_entity_poly.pdbx_strand_id
1 'polypeptide(L)'
;MADVKPTTSQNPMMYMLLFLFLIMIVMPYVGPILGAAFGYILAPMIGFNAKYPVLTIALAGAFVVALSSLFNNLFTDWRAMGRAQEISKAFNKELTQARKENDTRKIKKLMKMQPEILQMSTQSSFGTMKAMIPLIILIFPIFIWLRVFLSGSPYLFFTVPWANRVALYDRTVMQNWLLLYFVFSTVFGQVFRQAFKAIALSDWWQNIKANRKSVS
;
A
#
# COMPACT_ATOMS: atom_id res chain seq x y z
N MET A 1 34.48 -10.79 33.03
CA MET A 1 33.09 -10.31 32.87
C MET A 1 33.08 -9.43 31.64
N ALA A 2 32.55 -9.93 30.52
CA ALA A 2 32.53 -9.18 29.27
C ALA A 2 31.26 -8.32 29.24
N ASP A 3 31.43 -7.01 29.06
CA ASP A 3 30.35 -6.04 28.85
C ASP A 3 29.53 -6.43 27.62
N VAL A 4 28.37 -7.06 27.88
CA VAL A 4 27.31 -7.17 26.89
C VAL A 4 26.64 -5.80 26.83
N LYS A 5 27.10 -4.92 25.94
CA LYS A 5 26.30 -3.76 25.55
C LYS A 5 24.94 -4.29 25.08
N PRO A 6 23.82 -3.80 25.63
CA PRO A 6 22.53 -4.15 25.08
C PRO A 6 22.53 -3.60 23.65
N THR A 7 22.67 -4.48 22.67
CA THR A 7 22.18 -4.17 21.35
C THR A 7 20.68 -4.08 21.55
N THR A 8 20.19 -2.86 21.80
CA THR A 8 18.80 -2.55 21.54
C THR A 8 18.61 -3.03 20.12
N SER A 9 17.99 -4.20 19.94
CA SER A 9 17.56 -4.65 18.65
C SER A 9 16.60 -3.56 18.22
N GLN A 10 17.12 -2.58 17.48
CA GLN A 10 16.40 -1.44 16.96
C GLN A 10 15.48 -2.03 15.92
N ASN A 11 14.42 -2.69 16.39
CA ASN A 11 13.49 -3.44 15.58
C ASN A 11 12.77 -2.36 14.78
N PRO A 12 12.97 -2.28 13.46
CA PRO A 12 12.40 -1.17 12.72
C PRO A 12 10.87 -1.25 12.62
N MET A 13 10.24 -2.34 13.11
CA MET A 13 8.83 -2.35 13.48
C MET A 13 8.49 -1.38 14.63
N MET A 14 9.34 -1.26 15.66
CA MET A 14 9.13 -0.33 16.78
C MET A 14 9.15 1.12 16.29
N TYR A 15 10.09 1.48 15.41
CA TYR A 15 10.11 2.81 14.80
C TYR A 15 8.89 3.08 13.93
N MET A 16 8.41 2.07 13.18
CA MET A 16 7.16 2.21 12.43
C MET A 16 5.96 2.43 13.36
N LEU A 17 5.84 1.67 14.44
CA LEU A 17 4.73 1.83 15.39
C LEU A 17 4.74 3.21 16.06
N LEU A 18 5.92 3.68 16.48
CA LEU A 18 6.08 5.04 17.02
C LEU A 18 5.71 6.10 15.99
N PHE A 19 6.11 5.91 14.74
CA PHE A 19 5.78 6.81 13.65
C PHE A 19 4.27 6.85 13.36
N LEU A 20 3.60 5.70 13.32
CA LEU A 20 2.15 5.61 13.14
C LEU A 20 1.39 6.29 14.29
N PHE A 21 1.86 6.12 15.53
CA PHE A 21 1.29 6.78 16.70
C PHE A 21 1.45 8.31 16.62
N LEU A 22 2.62 8.79 16.20
CA LEU A 22 2.86 10.22 15.98
C LEU A 22 1.95 10.79 14.89
N ILE A 23 1.78 10.08 13.77
CA ILE A 23 0.82 10.48 12.72
C ILE A 23 -0.58 10.59 13.28
N MET A 24 -1.03 9.63 14.10
CA MET A 24 -2.38 9.64 14.66
C MET A 24 -2.65 10.85 15.55
N ILE A 25 -1.62 11.34 16.28
CA ILE A 25 -1.73 12.54 17.12
C ILE A 25 -1.72 13.81 16.26
N VAL A 26 -0.87 13.88 15.23
CA VAL A 26 -0.69 15.08 14.40
C VAL A 26 -1.81 15.29 13.39
N MET A 27 -2.33 14.20 12.81
CA MET A 27 -3.30 14.23 11.70
C MET A 27 -4.63 14.92 12.01
N PRO A 28 -5.20 14.88 13.23
CA PRO A 28 -6.39 15.67 13.56
C PRO A 28 -6.18 17.19 13.41
N TYR A 29 -4.96 17.68 13.65
CA TYR A 29 -4.62 19.10 13.57
C TYR A 29 -4.20 19.50 12.15
N VAL A 30 -3.38 18.66 11.51
CA VAL A 30 -2.82 18.94 10.18
C VAL A 30 -3.75 18.53 9.04
N GLY A 31 -4.55 17.49 9.27
CA GLY A 31 -5.45 16.90 8.28
C GLY A 31 -6.46 17.87 7.68
N PRO A 32 -7.16 18.72 8.45
CA PRO A 32 -8.06 19.74 7.89
C PRO A 32 -7.34 20.76 7.00
N ILE A 33 -6.13 21.17 7.39
CA ILE A 33 -5.31 22.12 6.62
C ILE A 33 -4.90 21.48 5.28
N LEU A 34 -4.38 20.26 5.33
CA LEU A 34 -4.01 19.52 4.13
C LEU A 34 -5.24 19.20 3.28
N GLY A 35 -6.38 18.86 3.89
CA GLY A 35 -7.64 18.62 3.18
C GLY A 35 -8.10 19.85 2.40
N ALA A 36 -8.00 21.04 2.99
CA ALA A 36 -8.29 22.29 2.28
C ALA A 36 -7.30 22.52 1.12
N ALA A 37 -6.00 22.33 1.36
CA ALA A 37 -4.96 22.49 0.34
C ALA A 37 -5.16 21.54 -0.86
N PHE A 38 -5.38 20.25 -0.59
CA PHE A 38 -5.70 19.27 -1.62
C PHE A 38 -7.03 19.59 -2.31
N GLY A 39 -7.99 20.16 -1.59
CA GLY A 39 -9.27 20.58 -2.15
C GLY A 39 -9.15 21.63 -3.25
N TYR A 40 -8.22 22.57 -3.14
CA TYR A 40 -7.96 23.55 -4.21
C TYR A 40 -7.49 22.90 -5.52
N ILE A 41 -6.84 21.73 -5.44
CA ILE A 41 -6.32 21.00 -6.61
C ILE A 41 -7.36 19.99 -7.10
N LEU A 42 -7.94 19.21 -6.19
CA LEU A 42 -8.81 18.08 -6.51
C LEU A 42 -10.24 18.50 -6.83
N ALA A 43 -10.80 19.53 -6.18
CA ALA A 43 -12.16 19.99 -6.45
C ALA A 43 -12.37 20.42 -7.92
N PRO A 44 -11.49 21.23 -8.54
CA PRO A 44 -11.66 21.57 -9.96
C PRO A 44 -11.37 20.39 -10.88
N MET A 45 -10.49 19.46 -10.50
CA MET A 45 -10.08 18.34 -11.36
C MET A 45 -11.09 17.19 -11.38
N ILE A 46 -11.64 16.81 -10.22
CA ILE A 46 -12.47 15.61 -10.05
C ILE A 46 -13.76 15.86 -9.25
N GLY A 47 -14.00 17.09 -8.79
CA GLY A 47 -15.12 17.42 -7.90
C GLY A 47 -16.45 17.71 -8.61
N PHE A 48 -16.43 18.19 -9.86
CA PHE A 48 -17.65 18.50 -10.64
C PHE A 48 -18.70 19.33 -9.88
N ASN A 49 -18.26 20.33 -9.10
CA ASN A 49 -19.13 21.15 -8.23
C ASN A 49 -20.07 20.32 -7.33
N ALA A 50 -19.58 19.14 -6.87
CA ALA A 50 -20.30 18.20 -6.02
C ALA A 50 -21.58 17.60 -6.64
N LYS A 51 -21.78 17.72 -7.96
CA LYS A 51 -22.96 17.19 -8.67
C LYS A 51 -22.94 15.66 -8.82
N TYR A 52 -21.75 15.07 -8.93
CA TYR A 52 -21.58 13.63 -9.20
C TYR A 52 -20.76 12.94 -8.10
N PRO A 53 -21.32 12.74 -6.90
CA PRO A 53 -20.57 12.23 -5.75
C PRO A 53 -19.96 10.84 -6.01
N VAL A 54 -20.69 9.93 -6.65
CA VAL A 54 -20.19 8.58 -6.99
C VAL A 54 -19.00 8.64 -7.94
N LEU A 55 -19.07 9.51 -8.96
CA LEU A 55 -17.98 9.71 -9.92
C LEU A 55 -16.75 10.32 -9.25
N THR A 56 -16.94 11.33 -8.40
CA THR A 56 -15.85 11.94 -7.62
C THR A 56 -15.17 10.92 -6.71
N ILE A 57 -15.95 10.05 -6.04
CA ILE A 57 -15.41 8.96 -5.22
C ILE A 57 -14.60 7.98 -6.07
N ALA A 58 -15.11 7.59 -7.24
CA ALA A 58 -14.42 6.69 -8.15
C ALA A 58 -13.08 7.28 -8.63
N LEU A 59 -13.08 8.53 -9.09
CA LEU A 59 -11.86 9.22 -9.53
C LEU A 59 -10.86 9.43 -8.40
N ALA A 60 -11.32 9.74 -7.19
CA ALA A 60 -10.46 9.82 -6.00
C ALA A 60 -9.81 8.45 -5.70
N GLY A 61 -10.57 7.36 -5.82
CA GLY A 61 -10.04 5.99 -5.71
C GLY A 61 -8.99 5.68 -6.76
N ALA A 62 -9.25 5.99 -8.03
CA ALA A 62 -8.29 5.81 -9.12
C ALA A 62 -7.00 6.61 -8.88
N PHE A 63 -7.12 7.86 -8.44
CA PHE A 63 -5.98 8.73 -8.13
C PHE A 63 -5.13 8.18 -6.99
N VAL A 64 -5.77 7.77 -5.88
CA VAL A 64 -5.06 7.18 -4.73
C VAL A 64 -4.36 5.88 -5.12
N VAL A 65 -5.01 5.01 -5.89
CA VAL A 65 -4.42 3.75 -6.35
C VAL A 65 -3.22 4.00 -7.26
N ALA A 66 -3.32 4.94 -8.20
CA ALA A 66 -2.22 5.30 -9.08
C ALA A 66 -1.02 5.79 -8.28
N LEU A 67 -1.26 6.68 -7.30
CA LEU A 67 -0.18 7.22 -6.48
C LEU A 67 0.40 6.18 -5.53
N SER A 68 -0.43 5.33 -4.93
CA SER A 68 0.03 4.21 -4.10
C SER A 68 0.93 3.27 -4.88
N SER A 69 0.55 2.97 -6.13
CA SER A 69 1.37 2.14 -7.02
C SER A 69 2.71 2.79 -7.34
N LEU A 70 2.72 4.10 -7.59
CA LEU A 70 3.94 4.85 -7.86
C LEU A 70 4.90 4.84 -6.66
N PHE A 71 4.43 5.21 -5.48
CA PHE A 71 5.26 5.23 -4.27
C PHE A 71 5.76 3.85 -3.91
N ASN A 72 4.89 2.84 -3.95
CA ASN A 72 5.30 1.48 -3.66
C ASN A 72 6.39 1.01 -4.63
N ASN A 73 6.30 1.36 -5.91
CA ASN A 73 7.33 1.01 -6.89
C ASN A 73 8.65 1.77 -6.70
N LEU A 74 8.61 3.01 -6.19
CA LEU A 74 9.81 3.82 -5.94
C LEU A 74 10.57 3.36 -4.68
N PHE A 75 9.86 2.96 -3.63
CA PHE A 75 10.45 2.65 -2.33
C PHE A 75 10.67 1.15 -2.06
N THR A 76 10.01 0.25 -2.81
CA THR A 76 10.14 -1.20 -2.63
C THR A 76 11.11 -1.80 -3.66
N ASP A 77 12.14 -2.50 -3.17
CA ASP A 77 12.97 -3.37 -4.02
C ASP A 77 12.27 -4.73 -4.23
N TRP A 78 11.52 -4.81 -5.33
CA TRP A 78 10.81 -6.02 -5.73
C TRP A 78 11.73 -7.22 -6.00
N ARG A 79 12.99 -6.99 -6.39
CA ARG A 79 13.94 -8.09 -6.65
C ARG A 79 14.44 -8.69 -5.33
N ALA A 80 14.80 -7.85 -4.37
CA ALA A 80 15.18 -8.29 -3.03
C ALA A 80 14.04 -9.05 -2.37
N MET A 81 12.82 -8.52 -2.46
CA MET A 81 11.61 -9.16 -1.93
C MET A 81 11.33 -10.52 -2.59
N GLY A 82 11.42 -10.63 -3.92
CA GLY A 82 11.26 -11.89 -4.64
C GLY A 82 12.33 -12.92 -4.26
N ARG A 83 13.59 -12.49 -4.13
CA ARG A 83 14.70 -13.37 -3.72
C ARG A 83 14.51 -13.89 -2.30
N ALA A 84 14.15 -13.01 -1.36
CA ALA A 84 13.86 -13.39 0.03
C ALA A 84 12.69 -14.38 0.11
N GLN A 85 11.67 -14.19 -0.74
CA GLN A 85 10.52 -15.10 -0.82
C GLN A 85 10.93 -16.50 -1.31
N GLU A 86 11.71 -16.60 -2.38
CA GLU A 86 12.17 -17.89 -2.90
C GLU A 86 13.12 -18.62 -1.92
N ILE A 87 14.03 -17.89 -1.28
CA ILE A 87 14.91 -18.45 -0.23
C ILE A 87 14.07 -18.97 0.93
N SER A 88 13.06 -18.22 1.37
CA SER A 88 12.15 -18.63 2.44
C SER A 88 11.33 -19.85 2.07
N LYS A 89 10.86 -19.97 0.81
CA LYS A 89 10.15 -21.17 0.32
C LYS A 89 11.07 -22.39 0.31
N ALA A 90 12.28 -22.26 -0.24
CA ALA A 90 13.26 -23.34 -0.28
C ALA A 90 13.63 -23.80 1.14
N PHE A 91 13.85 -22.87 2.06
CA PHE A 91 14.12 -23.16 3.46
C PHE A 91 12.98 -23.92 4.14
N ASN A 92 11.74 -23.47 3.99
CA ASN A 92 10.57 -24.14 4.59
C ASN A 92 10.38 -25.55 4.02
N LYS A 93 10.64 -25.74 2.72
CA LYS A 93 10.60 -27.05 2.06
C LYS A 93 11.66 -27.99 2.64
N GLU A 94 12.92 -27.54 2.71
CA GLU A 94 14.03 -28.33 3.27
C GLU A 94 13.83 -28.65 4.76
N LEU A 95 13.33 -27.69 5.55
CA LEU A 95 13.03 -27.89 6.96
C LEU A 95 11.91 -28.91 7.15
N THR A 96 10.86 -28.84 6.32
CA THR A 96 9.74 -29.80 6.35
C THR A 96 10.23 -31.19 5.97
N GLN A 97 11.09 -31.30 4.95
CA GLN A 97 11.67 -32.58 4.53
C GLN A 97 12.57 -33.18 5.62
N ALA A 98 13.48 -32.37 6.19
CA ALA A 98 14.36 -32.82 7.27
C ALA A 98 13.58 -33.28 8.52
N ARG A 99 12.43 -32.65 8.81
CA ARG A 99 11.51 -33.08 9.88
C ARG A 99 10.85 -34.42 9.56
N LYS A 100 10.41 -34.63 8.31
CA LYS A 100 9.83 -35.92 7.88
C LYS A 100 10.84 -37.06 7.94
N GLU A 101 12.09 -36.77 7.61
CA GLU A 101 13.20 -37.73 7.63
C GLU A 101 13.82 -37.94 9.02
N ASN A 102 13.37 -37.19 10.04
CA ASN A 102 13.99 -37.15 11.38
C ASN A 102 15.51 -36.86 11.36
N ASP A 103 16.00 -36.12 10.36
CA ASP A 103 17.41 -35.74 10.26
C ASP A 103 17.73 -34.59 11.22
N THR A 104 18.08 -34.96 12.45
CA THR A 104 18.44 -34.02 13.52
C THR A 104 19.65 -33.14 13.19
N ARG A 105 20.60 -33.63 12.37
CA ARG A 105 21.78 -32.85 11.96
C ARG A 105 21.37 -31.75 10.98
N LYS A 106 20.57 -32.09 9.98
CA LYS A 106 20.06 -31.14 8.98
C LYS A 106 19.11 -30.12 9.61
N ILE A 107 18.23 -30.54 10.52
CA ILE A 107 17.38 -29.63 11.30
C ILE A 107 18.24 -28.62 12.07
N LYS A 108 19.26 -29.08 12.82
CA LYS A 108 20.13 -28.18 13.59
C LYS A 108 20.88 -27.20 12.69
N LYS A 109 21.32 -27.64 11.50
CA LYS A 109 21.97 -26.78 10.50
C LYS A 109 21.01 -25.73 9.93
N LEU A 110 19.77 -26.11 9.61
CA LEU A 110 18.73 -25.19 9.12
C LEU A 110 18.32 -24.18 10.19
N MET A 111 18.14 -24.61 11.44
CA MET A 111 17.83 -23.70 12.55
C MET A 111 18.92 -22.64 12.79
N LYS A 112 20.19 -22.96 12.51
CA LYS A 112 21.28 -21.97 12.55
C LYS A 112 21.16 -20.90 11.45
N MET A 113 20.60 -21.24 10.29
CA MET A 113 20.37 -20.30 9.17
C MET A 113 19.06 -19.53 9.31
N GLN A 114 18.13 -19.97 10.16
CA GLN A 114 16.82 -19.34 10.35
C GLN A 114 16.91 -17.83 10.67
N PRO A 115 17.81 -17.34 11.55
CA PRO A 115 17.91 -15.91 11.85
C PRO A 115 18.32 -15.07 10.64
N GLU A 116 19.22 -15.58 9.80
CA GLU A 116 19.69 -14.88 8.59
C GLU A 116 18.58 -14.76 7.55
N ILE A 117 17.80 -15.84 7.36
CA ILE A 117 16.65 -15.84 6.45
C ILE A 117 15.55 -14.90 6.95
N LEU A 118 15.31 -14.88 8.27
CA LEU A 118 14.38 -13.94 8.88
C LEU A 118 14.87 -12.51 8.66
N GLN A 119 16.15 -12.22 8.94
CA GLN A 119 16.73 -10.90 8.75
C GLN A 119 16.62 -10.42 7.30
N MET A 120 16.90 -11.28 6.31
CA MET A 120 16.74 -10.98 4.89
C MET A 120 15.29 -10.64 4.53
N SER A 121 14.33 -11.40 5.08
CA SER A 121 12.90 -11.17 4.88
C SER A 121 12.44 -9.86 5.52
N THR A 122 12.91 -9.57 6.73
CA THR A 122 12.62 -8.32 7.44
C THR A 122 13.22 -7.11 6.72
N GLN A 123 14.46 -7.20 6.24
CA GLN A 123 15.11 -6.15 5.46
C GLN A 123 14.34 -5.82 4.18
N SER A 124 13.91 -6.85 3.46
CA SER A 124 13.10 -6.69 2.24
C SER A 124 11.74 -6.04 2.55
N SER A 125 11.17 -6.33 3.72
CA SER A 125 9.89 -5.74 4.16
C SER A 125 10.02 -4.27 4.57
N PHE A 126 11.21 -3.80 4.98
CA PHE A 126 11.40 -2.39 5.34
C PHE A 126 11.23 -1.42 4.18
N GLY A 127 11.56 -1.84 2.95
CA GLY A 127 11.29 -1.01 1.76
C GLY A 127 9.80 -0.69 1.63
N THR A 128 8.97 -1.72 1.78
CA THR A 128 7.50 -1.58 1.74
C THR A 128 6.97 -0.76 2.91
N MET A 129 7.49 -0.97 4.13
CA MET A 129 7.09 -0.17 5.30
C MET A 129 7.41 1.32 5.13
N LYS A 130 8.59 1.65 4.59
CA LYS A 130 8.97 3.04 4.26
C LYS A 130 8.03 3.64 3.22
N ALA A 131 7.57 2.86 2.25
CA ALA A 131 6.61 3.31 1.24
C ALA A 131 5.26 3.74 1.86
N MET A 132 4.82 3.12 2.96
CA MET A 132 3.55 3.42 3.60
C MET A 132 3.51 4.82 4.25
N ILE A 133 4.64 5.30 4.75
CA ILE A 133 4.75 6.57 5.46
C ILE A 133 4.29 7.77 4.61
N PRO A 134 4.91 8.06 3.45
CA PRO A 134 4.46 9.16 2.59
C PRO A 134 3.06 8.91 2.05
N LEU A 135 2.66 7.65 1.87
CA LEU A 135 1.32 7.28 1.44
C LEU A 135 0.24 7.73 2.42
N ILE A 136 0.42 7.50 3.72
CA ILE A 136 -0.56 7.91 4.74
C ILE A 136 -0.69 9.44 4.78
N ILE A 137 0.44 10.15 4.76
CA ILE A 137 0.48 11.62 4.77
C ILE A 137 -0.30 12.22 3.61
N LEU A 138 -0.31 11.54 2.45
CA LEU A 138 -0.99 12.03 1.26
C LEU A 138 -2.45 11.56 1.17
N ILE A 139 -2.70 10.29 1.46
CA ILE A 139 -4.04 9.69 1.33
C ILE A 139 -5.00 10.29 2.37
N PHE A 140 -4.55 10.49 3.60
CA PHE A 140 -5.42 10.92 4.69
C PHE A 140 -6.06 12.31 4.45
N PRO A 141 -5.31 13.35 4.02
CA PRO A 141 -5.89 14.62 3.58
C PRO A 141 -6.92 14.51 2.46
N ILE A 142 -6.69 13.62 1.48
CA ILE A 142 -7.64 13.39 0.38
C ILE A 142 -8.96 12.87 0.94
N PHE A 143 -8.92 11.98 1.92
CA PHE A 143 -10.13 11.50 2.59
C PHE A 143 -10.84 12.58 3.39
N ILE A 144 -10.11 13.43 4.10
CA ILE A 144 -10.71 14.56 4.83
C ILE A 144 -11.39 15.51 3.84
N TRP A 145 -10.68 15.89 2.79
CA TRP A 145 -11.25 16.71 1.72
C TRP A 145 -12.50 16.07 1.14
N LEU A 146 -12.43 14.79 0.73
CA LEU A 146 -13.54 14.08 0.10
C LEU A 146 -14.75 14.04 1.03
N ARG A 147 -14.56 13.78 2.33
CA ARG A 147 -15.63 13.79 3.32
C ARG A 147 -16.32 15.14 3.41
N VAL A 148 -15.56 16.24 3.48
CA VAL A 148 -16.11 17.60 3.57
C VAL A 148 -16.79 17.99 2.25
N PHE A 149 -16.13 17.70 1.13
CA PHE A 149 -16.62 17.98 -0.21
C PHE A 149 -17.97 17.31 -0.50
N LEU A 150 -18.10 16.03 -0.14
CA LEU A 150 -19.36 15.28 -0.30
C LEU A 150 -20.48 15.82 0.58
N SER A 151 -20.17 16.51 1.69
CA SER A 151 -21.19 17.02 2.61
C SER A 151 -21.87 18.29 2.07
N GLY A 152 -21.18 19.00 1.18
CA GLY A 152 -21.74 20.10 0.40
C GLY A 152 -22.52 19.65 -0.85
N SER A 153 -22.61 18.34 -1.12
CA SER A 153 -23.35 17.84 -2.28
C SER A 153 -24.87 17.91 -2.05
N PRO A 154 -25.66 18.39 -3.02
CA PRO A 154 -27.11 18.29 -2.97
C PRO A 154 -27.61 16.84 -3.10
N TYR A 155 -26.76 15.90 -3.53
CA TYR A 155 -27.09 14.50 -3.76
C TYR A 155 -26.47 13.60 -2.69
N LEU A 156 -27.15 13.46 -1.56
CA LEU A 156 -26.67 12.64 -0.42
C LEU A 156 -27.02 11.15 -0.54
N PHE A 157 -27.68 10.73 -1.62
CA PHE A 157 -28.13 9.36 -1.85
C PHE A 157 -27.68 8.84 -3.21
N PHE A 158 -27.43 7.54 -3.31
CA PHE A 158 -27.09 6.84 -4.55
C PHE A 158 -27.83 5.50 -4.65
N THR A 159 -27.87 4.95 -5.87
CA THR A 159 -28.45 3.65 -6.18
C THR A 159 -27.36 2.61 -6.36
N VAL A 160 -27.64 1.37 -5.95
CA VAL A 160 -26.80 0.18 -6.19
C VAL A 160 -27.70 -0.95 -6.70
N PRO A 161 -27.15 -1.99 -7.36
CA PRO A 161 -27.96 -3.05 -7.96
C PRO A 161 -28.93 -3.76 -7.01
N TRP A 162 -28.63 -3.75 -5.70
CA TRP A 162 -29.44 -4.37 -4.65
C TRP A 162 -30.23 -3.38 -3.78
N ALA A 163 -30.11 -2.06 -4.00
CA ALA A 163 -30.84 -1.05 -3.23
C ALA A 163 -31.02 0.27 -4.00
N ASN A 164 -32.25 0.76 -4.03
CA ASN A 164 -32.63 1.95 -4.80
C ASN A 164 -32.32 3.28 -4.10
N ARG A 165 -31.97 3.26 -2.80
CA ARG A 165 -31.66 4.47 -2.04
C ARG A 165 -30.71 4.16 -0.89
N VAL A 166 -29.44 4.48 -1.08
CA VAL A 166 -28.38 4.33 -0.07
C VAL A 166 -27.85 5.72 0.26
N ALA A 167 -27.89 6.11 1.54
CA ALA A 167 -27.34 7.40 1.95
C ALA A 167 -25.80 7.32 2.02
N LEU A 168 -25.10 8.36 1.56
CA LEU A 168 -23.64 8.43 1.54
C LEU A 168 -23.01 8.30 2.93
N TYR A 169 -23.62 8.92 3.94
CA TYR A 169 -23.09 9.00 5.31
C TYR A 169 -23.67 7.97 6.28
N ASP A 170 -24.66 7.19 5.83
CA ASP A 170 -25.20 6.11 6.64
C ASP A 170 -24.16 4.98 6.79
N ARG A 171 -24.32 4.17 7.84
CA ARG A 171 -23.35 3.17 8.27
C ARG A 171 -23.95 1.78 8.18
N THR A 172 -23.45 1.01 7.21
CA THR A 172 -23.73 -0.42 7.14
C THR A 172 -22.69 -1.21 7.96
N VAL A 173 -21.41 -1.04 7.60
CA VAL A 173 -20.23 -1.55 8.35
C VAL A 173 -19.28 -0.39 8.65
N MET A 174 -19.12 0.50 7.68
CA MET A 174 -18.49 1.81 7.75
C MET A 174 -19.39 2.79 6.98
N GLN A 175 -19.01 4.07 6.88
CA GLN A 175 -19.78 5.02 6.08
C GLN A 175 -19.83 4.59 4.61
N ASN A 176 -21.00 4.66 3.99
CA ASN A 176 -21.23 4.08 2.65
C ASN A 176 -20.36 4.70 1.55
N TRP A 177 -20.02 5.99 1.64
CA TRP A 177 -19.06 6.64 0.73
C TRP A 177 -17.66 6.01 0.79
N LEU A 178 -17.24 5.56 1.97
CA LEU A 178 -15.96 4.89 2.18
C LEU A 178 -15.98 3.46 1.62
N LEU A 179 -17.11 2.77 1.74
CA LEU A 179 -17.33 1.47 1.09
C LEU A 179 -17.21 1.59 -0.42
N LEU A 180 -17.90 2.56 -1.02
CA LEU A 180 -17.81 2.83 -2.46
C LEU A 180 -16.37 3.11 -2.88
N TYR A 181 -15.66 3.94 -2.13
CA TYR A 181 -14.24 4.21 -2.38
C TYR A 181 -13.43 2.91 -2.42
N PHE A 182 -13.61 1.99 -1.47
CA PHE A 182 -12.85 0.74 -1.42
C PHE A 182 -13.18 -0.20 -2.59
N VAL A 183 -14.46 -0.29 -2.96
CA VAL A 183 -14.89 -1.06 -4.13
C VAL A 183 -14.22 -0.53 -5.39
N PHE A 184 -14.35 0.78 -5.66
CA PHE A 184 -13.72 1.40 -6.82
C PHE A 184 -12.19 1.27 -6.81
N SER A 185 -11.55 1.55 -5.67
CA SER A 185 -10.09 1.44 -5.53
C SER A 185 -9.61 0.01 -5.79
N THR A 186 -10.36 -1.01 -5.39
CA THR A 186 -10.00 -2.40 -5.64
C THR A 186 -10.10 -2.72 -7.14
N VAL A 187 -11.19 -2.30 -7.79
CA VAL A 187 -11.40 -2.49 -9.24
C VAL A 187 -10.32 -1.74 -10.03
N PHE A 188 -10.10 -0.46 -9.76
CA PHE A 188 -9.04 0.31 -10.39
C PHE A 188 -7.67 -0.32 -10.14
N GLY A 189 -7.39 -0.80 -8.92
CA GLY A 189 -6.15 -1.50 -8.62
C GLY A 189 -5.93 -2.73 -9.50
N GLN A 190 -6.98 -3.49 -9.83
CA GLN A 190 -6.89 -4.60 -10.78
C GLN A 190 -6.59 -4.10 -12.20
N VAL A 191 -7.31 -3.07 -12.66
CA VAL A 191 -7.12 -2.47 -13.98
C VAL A 191 -5.70 -1.93 -14.14
N PHE A 192 -5.20 -1.13 -13.19
CA PHE A 192 -3.84 -0.61 -13.21
C PHE A 192 -2.79 -1.73 -13.25
N ARG A 193 -2.96 -2.79 -12.47
CA ARG A 193 -2.05 -3.96 -12.51
C ARG A 193 -2.00 -4.61 -13.88
N GLN A 194 -3.16 -4.81 -14.51
CA GLN A 194 -3.23 -5.38 -15.86
C GLN A 194 -2.62 -4.45 -16.90
N ALA A 195 -2.91 -3.15 -16.82
CA ALA A 195 -2.35 -2.13 -17.70
C ALA A 195 -0.81 -2.09 -17.61
N PHE A 196 -0.25 -2.07 -16.40
CA PHE A 196 1.20 -2.12 -16.21
C PHE A 196 1.82 -3.40 -16.74
N LYS A 197 1.16 -4.56 -16.56
CA LYS A 197 1.62 -5.83 -17.11
C LYS A 197 1.63 -5.80 -18.65
N ALA A 198 0.58 -5.27 -19.27
CA ALA A 198 0.49 -5.13 -20.73
C ALA A 198 1.60 -4.22 -21.27
N ILE A 199 1.83 -3.07 -20.63
CA ILE A 199 2.91 -2.14 -21.00
C ILE A 199 4.29 -2.80 -20.85
N ALA A 200 4.54 -3.51 -19.74
CA ALA A 200 5.81 -4.18 -19.50
C ALA A 200 6.12 -5.32 -20.48
N LEU A 201 5.07 -5.99 -20.99
CA LEU A 201 5.19 -7.07 -21.98
C LEU A 201 5.22 -6.56 -23.42
N SER A 202 4.86 -5.29 -23.67
CA SER A 202 4.85 -4.73 -25.02
C SER A 202 6.26 -4.66 -25.62
N ASP A 203 6.38 -4.99 -26.91
CA ASP A 203 7.64 -5.02 -27.66
C ASP A 203 8.37 -3.66 -27.64
N TRP A 204 7.61 -2.57 -27.54
CA TRP A 204 8.15 -1.22 -27.40
C TRP A 204 9.05 -1.08 -26.16
N TRP A 205 8.63 -1.61 -25.01
CA TRP A 205 9.41 -1.56 -23.77
C TRP A 205 10.62 -2.50 -23.82
N GLN A 206 10.46 -3.69 -24.42
CA GLN A 206 11.54 -4.64 -24.67
C GLN A 206 12.64 -4.00 -25.55
N ASN A 207 12.25 -3.32 -26.62
CA ASN A 207 13.16 -2.65 -27.56
C ASN A 207 13.91 -1.47 -26.92
N ILE A 208 13.24 -0.65 -26.09
CA ILE A 208 13.92 0.45 -25.36
C ILE A 208 14.97 -0.11 -24.38
N LYS A 209 14.66 -1.22 -23.70
CA LYS A 209 15.57 -1.86 -22.75
C LYS A 209 16.74 -2.55 -23.46
N ALA A 210 16.53 -3.11 -24.64
CA ALA A 210 17.56 -3.68 -25.50
C ALA A 210 18.52 -2.58 -26.01
N ASN A 211 17.98 -1.46 -26.52
CA ASN A 211 18.76 -0.33 -27.00
C ASN A 211 19.57 0.36 -25.90
N ARG A 212 19.11 0.37 -24.65
CA ARG A 212 19.92 0.88 -23.52
C ARG A 212 21.09 -0.03 -23.15
N LYS A 213 20.99 -1.34 -23.38
CA LYS A 213 22.07 -2.30 -23.11
C LYS A 213 23.13 -2.34 -24.19
N SER A 214 22.83 -1.88 -25.42
CA SER A 214 23.81 -1.81 -26.51
C SER A 214 24.66 -0.53 -26.48
N VAL A 215 24.31 0.43 -25.62
CA VAL A 215 24.98 1.75 -25.49
C VAL A 215 25.84 1.84 -24.21
N SER A 216 25.79 0.82 -23.34
CA SER A 216 26.65 0.66 -22.16
C SER A 216 27.66 -0.46 -22.34
#